data_AF-A0A8C4S5I5-F1
#
_entry.id   AF-A0A8C4S5I5-F1
#
_cell.length_a   1.000
_cell.length_b   1.000
_cell.length_c   1.000
_cell.angle_alpha   90.00
_cell.angle_beta   90.00
_cell.angle_gamma   90.00
#
_symmetry.space_group_name_H-M   'P 1'
#
loop_
_entity.id
_entity.type
_entity.pdbx_description
1 polymer ?
#
loop_
_entity_poly.entity_id
_entity_poly.type
_entity_poly.pdbx_seq_one_letter_code
_entity_poly.pdbx_strand_id
1 'polypeptide(L)'
;MAGSRLEKLGTVFTRIRDLMRAGVIKEADRPVWYDVYAAFPPKKEPVYQKPMGRFRKVEDNVQEIFYKEDVIRAKFFEIYGNGPRAFDLTKANFVSTSQRFIEKYQELEKASNLSEEALLEETGKALLAEGLILRRRTGGFGMAVQTSDSSLSTDTENQRPVLEMKLKDMLEERQNVMSSLPQSSEKENIPSQSTPSA
;
A
#
# COMPACT_ATOMS: atom_id res chain seq x y z
N MET A 1 1.50 28.29 36.99
CA MET A 1 0.51 27.22 37.22
C MET A 1 1.25 25.90 37.43
N ALA A 2 1.01 25.23 38.55
CA ALA A 2 1.53 23.89 38.78
C ALA A 2 0.72 22.86 37.95
N GLY A 3 1.39 21.84 37.40
CA GLY A 3 0.74 20.83 36.58
C GLY A 3 1.63 19.60 36.39
N SER A 4 1.03 18.48 35.96
CA SER A 4 1.76 17.23 35.73
C SER A 4 2.09 17.03 34.25
N ARG A 5 3.38 16.82 33.95
CA ARG A 5 3.89 16.48 32.61
C ARG A 5 4.15 14.98 32.41
N LEU A 6 3.71 14.13 33.33
CA LEU A 6 3.96 12.68 33.31
C LEU A 6 2.98 11.99 32.35
N GLU A 7 3.32 11.90 31.07
CA GLU A 7 2.45 11.35 30.01
C GLU A 7 2.31 9.82 30.08
N LYS A 8 3.31 9.13 30.63
CA LYS A 8 3.31 7.65 30.72
C LYS A 8 2.56 7.10 31.93
N LEU A 9 2.18 7.96 32.87
CA LEU A 9 1.57 7.57 34.14
C LEU A 9 0.10 8.01 34.19
N GLY A 10 -0.80 7.03 34.07
CA GLY A 10 -2.25 7.25 34.12
C GLY A 10 -2.78 8.05 32.93
N THR A 11 -3.93 8.70 33.12
CA THR A 11 -4.56 9.56 32.11
C THR A 11 -4.43 11.03 32.49
N VAL A 12 -4.71 11.93 31.55
CA VAL A 12 -4.79 13.37 31.84
C VAL A 12 -5.89 13.66 32.87
N PHE A 13 -7.03 12.95 32.78
CA PHE A 13 -8.16 13.11 33.68
C PHE A 13 -7.83 12.70 35.12
N THR A 14 -7.24 11.52 35.34
CA THR A 14 -6.88 11.06 36.69
C THR A 14 -5.84 11.97 37.30
N ARG A 15 -4.83 12.39 36.53
CA ARG A 15 -3.78 13.29 37.02
C ARG A 15 -4.34 14.63 37.50
N ILE A 16 -5.25 15.25 36.75
CA ILE A 16 -5.83 16.53 37.15
C ILE A 16 -6.83 16.37 38.30
N ARG A 17 -7.64 15.31 38.29
CA ARG A 17 -8.50 14.97 39.44
C ARG A 17 -7.68 14.85 40.73
N ASP A 18 -6.56 14.15 40.67
CA ASP A 18 -5.75 13.87 41.86
C ASP A 18 -4.96 15.12 42.30
N LEU A 19 -4.50 15.97 41.34
CA LEU A 19 -3.92 17.28 41.65
C LEU A 19 -4.92 18.26 42.29
N MET A 20 -6.18 18.23 41.86
CA MET A 20 -7.25 19.02 42.50
C MET A 20 -7.55 18.50 43.91
N ARG A 21 -7.62 17.17 44.09
CA ARG A 21 -7.82 16.54 45.42
C ARG A 21 -6.69 16.82 46.40
N ALA A 22 -5.44 16.89 45.90
CA ALA A 22 -4.28 17.23 46.70
C ALA A 22 -4.16 18.75 47.02
N GLY A 23 -5.04 19.59 46.46
CA GLY A 23 -5.02 21.04 46.66
C GLY A 23 -3.92 21.78 45.88
N VAL A 24 -3.19 21.09 44.99
CA VAL A 24 -2.16 21.70 44.14
C VAL A 24 -2.79 22.59 43.06
N ILE A 25 -3.91 22.15 42.50
CA ILE A 25 -4.77 22.93 41.63
C ILE A 25 -6.02 23.29 42.43
N LYS A 26 -6.33 24.59 42.54
CA LYS A 26 -7.56 25.04 43.18
C LYS A 26 -8.76 24.64 42.33
N GLU A 27 -9.90 24.37 42.96
CA GLU A 27 -11.13 24.05 42.22
C GLU A 27 -11.58 25.19 41.29
N ALA A 28 -11.28 26.44 41.66
CA ALA A 28 -11.53 27.62 40.81
C ALA A 28 -10.68 27.62 39.53
N ASP A 29 -9.50 27.00 39.55
CA ASP A 29 -8.58 26.88 38.41
C ASP A 29 -8.81 25.55 37.65
N ARG A 30 -9.97 24.90 37.84
CA ARG A 30 -10.34 23.68 37.13
C ARG A 30 -10.34 23.92 35.61
N PRO A 31 -9.71 23.03 34.82
CA PRO A 31 -9.76 23.15 33.37
C PRO A 31 -11.18 23.04 32.81
N VAL A 32 -11.52 23.89 31.84
CA VAL A 32 -12.85 23.96 31.21
C VAL A 32 -13.34 22.61 30.68
N TRP A 33 -12.44 21.77 30.19
CA TRP A 33 -12.78 20.46 29.65
C TRP A 33 -13.09 19.40 30.72
N TYR A 34 -12.72 19.62 31.99
CA TYR A 34 -12.80 18.59 33.04
C TYR A 34 -14.24 18.11 33.27
N ASP A 35 -15.18 19.04 33.36
CA ASP A 35 -16.59 18.73 33.60
C ASP A 35 -17.23 18.01 32.40
N VAL A 36 -16.83 18.38 31.18
CA VAL A 36 -17.25 17.71 29.96
C VAL A 36 -16.78 16.26 29.95
N TYR A 37 -15.51 16.02 30.31
CA TYR A 37 -14.95 14.67 30.40
C TYR A 37 -15.61 13.85 31.51
N ALA A 38 -15.91 14.47 32.66
CA ALA A 38 -16.56 13.79 33.78
C ALA A 38 -18.01 13.40 33.46
N ALA A 39 -18.74 14.24 32.71
CA ALA A 39 -20.11 13.96 32.27
C ALA A 39 -20.15 12.93 31.12
N PHE A 40 -19.22 13.03 30.17
CA PHE A 40 -19.16 12.19 28.97
C PHE A 40 -17.78 11.53 28.81
N PRO A 41 -17.44 10.52 29.64
CA PRO A 41 -16.15 9.86 29.56
C PRO A 41 -16.02 9.05 28.26
N PRO A 42 -14.80 8.92 27.70
CA PRO A 42 -14.57 8.12 26.50
C PRO A 42 -14.73 6.62 26.78
N LYS A 43 -15.07 5.83 25.75
CA LYS A 43 -15.21 4.36 25.87
C LYS A 43 -13.92 3.67 26.34
N LYS A 44 -12.76 4.16 25.87
CA LYS A 44 -11.44 3.69 26.27
C LYS A 44 -10.67 4.86 26.85
N GLU A 45 -10.12 4.66 28.05
CA GLU A 45 -9.28 5.66 28.69
C GLU A 45 -7.97 5.88 27.92
N PRO A 46 -7.50 7.13 27.77
CA PRO A 46 -6.28 7.47 27.05
C PRO A 46 -5.03 7.20 27.91
N VAL A 47 -4.82 5.93 28.25
CA VAL A 47 -3.63 5.47 28.96
C VAL A 47 -2.50 5.23 27.97
N TYR A 48 -1.29 5.67 28.32
CA TYR A 48 -0.11 5.38 27.53
C TYR A 48 0.13 3.86 27.44
N GLN A 49 0.15 3.33 26.23
CA GLN A 49 0.51 1.95 25.94
C GLN A 49 1.78 1.96 25.08
N LYS A 50 2.86 1.37 25.58
CA LYS A 50 4.09 1.23 24.79
C LYS A 50 3.79 0.28 23.63
N PRO A 51 3.94 0.69 22.35
CA PRO A 51 3.78 -0.23 21.24
C PRO A 51 4.85 -1.31 21.37
N MET A 52 4.43 -2.55 21.61
CA MET A 52 5.32 -3.70 21.65
C MET A 52 5.44 -4.25 20.24
N GLY A 53 6.68 -4.40 19.76
CA GLY A 53 6.94 -5.11 18.51
C GLY A 53 6.45 -6.55 18.61
N ARG A 54 5.97 -7.10 17.49
CA ARG A 54 5.60 -8.52 17.42
C ARG A 54 6.87 -9.37 17.37
N PHE A 55 7.26 -9.96 18.50
CA PHE A 55 8.47 -10.79 18.60
C PHE A 55 8.25 -12.25 18.14
N ARG A 56 7.00 -12.70 18.05
CA ARG A 56 6.60 -14.03 17.56
C ARG A 56 5.72 -13.88 16.33
N LYS A 57 5.41 -14.99 15.64
CA LYS A 57 4.32 -15.09 14.65
C LYS A 57 2.97 -14.81 15.34
N VAL A 58 2.75 -13.56 15.71
CA VAL A 58 1.48 -13.04 16.21
C VAL A 58 0.79 -12.49 14.97
N GLU A 59 -0.17 -13.25 14.45
CA GLU A 59 -0.99 -12.81 13.34
C GLU A 59 -1.95 -11.71 13.82
N ASP A 60 -2.28 -10.80 12.91
CA ASP A 60 -3.29 -9.79 13.18
C ASP A 60 -4.67 -10.44 13.24
N ASN A 61 -5.50 -10.06 14.21
CA ASN A 61 -6.87 -10.57 14.34
C ASN A 61 -7.85 -9.99 13.29
N VAL A 62 -7.34 -9.24 12.31
CA VAL A 62 -8.16 -8.58 11.28
C VAL A 62 -8.29 -9.51 10.10
N GLN A 63 -9.52 -9.92 9.81
CA GLN A 63 -9.84 -10.80 8.69
C GLN A 63 -9.87 -10.04 7.37
N GLU A 64 -9.50 -10.71 6.27
CA GLU A 64 -9.66 -10.19 4.92
C GLU A 64 -11.15 -10.06 4.56
N ILE A 65 -11.52 -8.97 3.88
CA ILE A 65 -12.91 -8.68 3.53
C ILE A 65 -13.13 -9.07 2.06
N PHE A 66 -13.80 -10.19 1.84
CA PHE A 66 -14.22 -10.66 0.52
C PHE A 66 -15.73 -10.86 0.45
N TYR A 67 -16.30 -10.50 -0.69
CA TYR A 67 -17.71 -10.69 -0.99
C TYR A 67 -17.91 -11.71 -2.11
N LYS A 68 -19.12 -12.24 -2.24
CA LYS A 68 -19.44 -13.26 -3.27
C LYS A 68 -19.27 -12.70 -4.69
N GLU A 69 -19.61 -11.43 -4.87
CA GLU A 69 -19.44 -10.72 -6.14
C GLU A 69 -17.97 -10.52 -6.55
N ASP A 70 -17.02 -10.61 -5.63
CA ASP A 70 -15.60 -10.43 -5.96
C ASP A 70 -15.07 -11.52 -6.89
N VAL A 71 -15.64 -12.73 -6.81
CA VAL A 71 -15.32 -13.83 -7.74
C VAL A 71 -15.70 -13.44 -9.17
N ILE A 72 -16.89 -12.88 -9.36
CA ILE A 72 -17.40 -12.47 -10.67
C ILE A 72 -16.64 -11.22 -11.15
N ARG A 73 -16.36 -10.29 -10.24
CA ARG A 73 -15.59 -9.08 -10.51
C ARG A 73 -14.18 -9.40 -10.98
N ALA A 74 -13.53 -10.39 -10.38
CA ALA A 74 -12.22 -10.89 -10.81
C ALA A 74 -12.27 -11.41 -12.26
N LYS A 75 -13.22 -12.30 -12.57
CA LYS A 75 -13.44 -12.82 -13.93
C LYS A 75 -13.73 -11.69 -14.94
N PHE A 76 -14.54 -10.70 -14.56
CA PHE A 76 -14.82 -9.53 -15.41
C PHE A 76 -13.54 -8.75 -15.74
N PHE A 77 -12.71 -8.45 -14.75
CA PHE A 77 -11.46 -7.70 -14.96
C PHE A 77 -10.39 -8.52 -15.68
N GLU A 78 -10.41 -9.84 -15.55
CA GLU A 78 -9.56 -10.74 -16.33
C GLU A 78 -9.92 -10.68 -17.82
N ILE A 79 -11.21 -10.80 -18.16
CA ILE A 79 -11.70 -10.86 -19.55
C ILE A 79 -11.70 -9.48 -20.23
N TYR A 80 -12.24 -8.46 -19.56
CA TYR A 80 -12.50 -7.14 -20.16
C TYR A 80 -11.53 -6.06 -19.67
N GLY A 81 -10.88 -6.25 -18.52
CA GLY A 81 -10.00 -5.25 -17.92
C GLY A 81 -10.74 -3.98 -17.49
N ASN A 82 -9.98 -2.89 -17.41
CA ASN A 82 -10.53 -1.58 -17.08
C ASN A 82 -11.29 -1.05 -18.30
N GLY A 83 -12.61 -0.94 -18.17
CA GLY A 83 -13.47 -0.42 -19.23
C GLY A 83 -13.16 1.06 -19.57
N PRO A 84 -13.74 1.59 -20.66
CA PRO A 84 -13.48 2.96 -21.13
C PRO A 84 -13.99 4.04 -20.17
N ARG A 85 -14.96 3.69 -19.30
CA ARG A 85 -15.55 4.59 -18.33
C ARG A 85 -14.70 4.61 -17.06
N ALA A 86 -14.05 5.75 -16.80
CA ALA A 86 -13.34 5.97 -15.54
C ALA A 86 -14.27 5.93 -14.34
N PHE A 87 -13.73 5.51 -13.18
CA PHE A 87 -14.46 5.54 -11.92
C PHE A 87 -14.58 6.97 -11.40
N ASP A 88 -15.79 7.36 -11.02
CA ASP A 88 -16.04 8.64 -10.34
C ASP A 88 -16.31 8.38 -8.86
N LEU A 89 -15.25 8.44 -8.05
CA LEU A 89 -15.30 8.19 -6.60
C LEU A 89 -15.90 9.37 -5.81
N THR A 90 -16.22 10.50 -6.47
CA THR A 90 -16.86 11.64 -5.79
C THR A 90 -18.36 11.40 -5.56
N LYS A 91 -18.96 10.53 -6.37
CA LYS A 91 -20.38 10.19 -6.29
C LYS A 91 -20.55 8.88 -5.51
N ALA A 92 -21.27 8.95 -4.38
CA ALA A 92 -21.56 7.77 -3.56
C ALA A 92 -22.35 6.68 -4.32
N ASN A 93 -23.23 7.09 -5.25
CA ASN A 93 -24.09 6.18 -6.02
C ASN A 93 -23.53 5.92 -7.43
N PHE A 94 -22.20 5.98 -7.60
CA PHE A 94 -21.60 5.70 -8.91
C PHE A 94 -21.65 4.21 -9.23
N VAL A 95 -22.45 3.86 -10.24
CA VAL A 95 -22.48 2.50 -10.77
C VAL A 95 -21.46 2.36 -11.90
N SER A 96 -20.42 1.58 -11.64
CA SER A 96 -19.38 1.22 -12.62
C SER A 96 -19.90 0.23 -13.67
N THR A 97 -19.16 0.05 -14.75
CA THR A 97 -19.47 -0.98 -15.76
C THR A 97 -19.40 -2.39 -15.18
N SER A 98 -18.41 -2.66 -14.33
CA SER A 98 -18.30 -3.94 -13.60
C SER A 98 -19.46 -4.16 -12.64
N GLN A 99 -19.96 -3.10 -11.99
CA GLN A 99 -21.10 -3.20 -11.09
C GLN A 99 -22.40 -3.52 -11.83
N ARG A 100 -22.66 -2.84 -12.97
CA ARG A 100 -23.79 -3.20 -13.84
C ARG A 100 -23.72 -4.64 -14.33
N PHE A 101 -22.50 -5.11 -14.63
CA PHE A 101 -22.28 -6.49 -15.05
C PHE A 101 -22.68 -7.47 -13.95
N ILE A 102 -22.28 -7.21 -12.71
CA ILE A 102 -22.60 -8.06 -11.55
C ILE A 102 -24.10 -8.04 -11.26
N GLU A 103 -24.75 -6.88 -11.33
CA GLU A 103 -26.20 -6.76 -11.12
C GLU A 103 -26.97 -7.63 -12.13
N LYS A 104 -26.60 -7.54 -13.42
CA LYS A 104 -27.21 -8.39 -14.45
C LYS A 104 -26.88 -9.87 -14.29
N TYR A 105 -25.69 -10.20 -13.82
CA TYR A 105 -25.31 -11.56 -13.49
C TYR A 105 -26.19 -12.13 -12.38
N GLN A 106 -26.41 -11.38 -11.30
CA GLN A 106 -27.26 -11.80 -10.20
C GLN A 106 -28.75 -11.87 -10.59
N GLU A 107 -29.21 -11.01 -11.51
CA GLU A 107 -30.56 -11.13 -12.08
C GLU A 107 -30.74 -12.44 -12.86
N LEU A 108 -29.77 -12.80 -13.71
CA LEU A 108 -29.80 -14.02 -14.52
C LEU A 108 -29.56 -15.29 -13.71
N GLU A 109 -28.70 -15.25 -12.68
CA GLU A 109 -28.48 -16.35 -11.74
C GLU A 109 -29.76 -16.69 -10.96
N LYS A 110 -30.57 -15.69 -10.62
CA LYS A 110 -31.88 -15.93 -9.98
C LYS A 110 -32.93 -16.49 -10.95
N ALA A 111 -32.87 -16.09 -12.21
CA ALA A 111 -33.82 -16.50 -13.23
C ALA A 111 -33.51 -17.88 -13.86
N SER A 112 -32.23 -18.27 -13.88
CA SER A 112 -31.74 -19.44 -14.59
C SER A 112 -30.70 -20.22 -13.79
N ASN A 113 -30.84 -21.54 -13.72
CA ASN A 113 -29.86 -22.44 -13.08
C ASN A 113 -28.82 -22.92 -14.12
N LEU A 114 -28.16 -21.99 -14.80
CA LEU A 114 -27.15 -22.29 -15.81
C LEU A 114 -25.75 -22.42 -15.19
N SER A 115 -24.82 -22.98 -15.96
CA SER A 115 -23.40 -22.99 -15.59
C SER A 115 -22.83 -21.57 -15.53
N GLU A 116 -21.89 -21.32 -14.62
CA GLU A 116 -21.25 -20.00 -14.42
C GLU A 116 -20.67 -19.43 -15.72
N GLU A 117 -20.06 -20.26 -16.56
CA GLU A 117 -19.48 -19.83 -17.83
C GLU A 117 -20.55 -19.35 -18.82
N ALA A 118 -21.67 -20.08 -18.90
CA ALA A 118 -22.79 -19.69 -19.75
C ALA A 118 -23.44 -18.39 -19.25
N LEU A 119 -23.60 -18.23 -17.92
CA LEU A 119 -24.09 -16.99 -17.31
C LEU A 119 -23.20 -15.80 -17.64
N LEU A 120 -21.87 -15.96 -17.61
CA LEU A 120 -20.93 -14.88 -17.95
C LEU A 120 -21.03 -14.45 -19.44
N GLU A 121 -21.28 -15.39 -20.33
CA GLU A 121 -21.49 -15.08 -21.75
C GLU A 121 -22.84 -14.43 -22.01
N GLU A 122 -23.91 -14.93 -21.39
CA GLU A 122 -25.26 -14.38 -21.52
C GLU A 122 -25.36 -12.97 -20.95
N THR A 123 -24.76 -12.73 -19.78
CA THR A 123 -24.65 -11.38 -19.20
C THR A 123 -23.88 -10.43 -20.12
N GLY A 124 -22.76 -10.88 -20.69
CA GLY A 124 -22.02 -10.10 -21.67
C GLY A 124 -22.88 -9.71 -22.88
N LYS A 125 -23.64 -10.67 -23.43
CA LYS A 125 -24.56 -10.44 -24.56
C LYS A 125 -25.70 -9.48 -24.17
N ALA A 126 -26.27 -9.62 -22.98
CA ALA A 126 -27.33 -8.76 -22.49
C ALA A 126 -26.87 -7.30 -22.34
N LEU A 127 -25.67 -7.07 -21.78
CA LEU A 127 -25.12 -5.72 -21.60
C LEU A 127 -24.73 -5.07 -22.94
N LEU A 128 -24.27 -5.86 -23.92
CA LEU A 128 -24.04 -5.38 -25.28
C LEU A 128 -25.36 -4.96 -25.94
N ALA A 129 -26.45 -5.68 -25.70
CA ALA A 129 -27.79 -5.30 -26.17
C ALA A 129 -28.30 -4.01 -25.49
N GLU A 130 -27.92 -3.76 -24.24
CA GLU A 130 -28.18 -2.50 -23.52
C GLU A 130 -27.28 -1.33 -23.99
N GLY A 131 -26.35 -1.58 -24.92
CA GLY A 131 -25.48 -0.56 -25.50
C GLY A 131 -24.19 -0.26 -24.71
N LEU A 132 -23.80 -1.14 -23.77
CA LEU A 132 -22.53 -0.99 -23.05
C LEU A 132 -21.36 -1.49 -23.89
N ILE A 133 -20.26 -0.74 -23.87
CA ILE A 133 -19.04 -1.12 -24.60
C ILE A 133 -18.19 -2.05 -23.72
N LEU A 134 -18.19 -3.35 -24.06
CA LEU A 134 -17.34 -4.36 -23.44
C LEU A 134 -16.22 -4.74 -24.41
N ARG A 135 -15.01 -4.22 -24.18
CA ARG A 135 -13.83 -4.58 -24.98
C ARG A 135 -13.10 -5.72 -24.28
N ARG A 136 -13.07 -6.91 -24.91
CA ARG A 136 -12.24 -8.01 -24.43
C ARG A 136 -10.77 -7.60 -24.52
N ARG A 137 -9.99 -7.89 -23.47
CA ARG A 137 -8.55 -7.69 -23.48
C ARG A 137 -7.93 -8.73 -24.43
N THR A 138 -7.69 -8.35 -25.69
CA THR A 138 -7.10 -9.21 -26.73
C THR A 138 -5.58 -9.42 -26.57
N GLY A 139 -5.10 -9.55 -25.33
CA GLY A 139 -3.65 -9.61 -25.06
C GLY A 139 -3.29 -9.84 -23.59
N GLY A 140 -4.14 -10.53 -22.82
CA GLY A 140 -3.85 -10.94 -21.46
C GLY A 140 -4.32 -12.38 -21.26
N PHE A 141 -3.34 -13.28 -21.09
CA PHE A 141 -3.41 -14.69 -20.71
C PHE A 141 -4.71 -15.47 -21.03
N GLY A 142 -4.62 -16.34 -22.04
CA GLY A 142 -5.31 -17.63 -21.98
C GLY A 142 -6.59 -17.83 -22.81
N MET A 143 -6.67 -17.36 -24.06
CA MET A 143 -7.55 -17.97 -25.06
C MET A 143 -6.88 -17.96 -26.44
N ALA A 144 -5.84 -18.79 -26.58
CA ALA A 144 -5.35 -19.21 -27.89
C ALA A 144 -6.15 -20.43 -28.33
N VAL A 145 -7.01 -20.23 -29.33
CA VAL A 145 -7.59 -21.30 -30.12
C VAL A 145 -6.44 -22.01 -30.86
N GLN A 146 -6.25 -23.28 -30.50
CA GLN A 146 -5.61 -24.39 -31.23
C GLN A 146 -4.42 -24.06 -32.16
N THR A 147 -3.23 -24.52 -31.79
CA THR A 147 -2.57 -25.67 -32.43
C THR A 147 -1.45 -26.14 -31.51
N SER A 148 -1.32 -27.46 -31.36
CA SER A 148 -0.21 -28.10 -30.66
C SER A 148 1.12 -27.72 -31.31
N ASP A 149 1.82 -26.74 -30.74
CA ASP A 149 3.26 -26.90 -30.59
C ASP A 149 3.82 -26.04 -29.45
N SER A 150 4.83 -26.63 -28.85
CA SER A 150 5.71 -26.20 -27.78
C SER A 150 6.17 -24.74 -27.82
N SER A 151 6.08 -24.04 -26.69
CA SER A 151 7.25 -23.50 -25.95
C SER A 151 6.89 -22.30 -25.06
N LEU A 152 7.51 -22.34 -23.90
CA LEU A 152 7.45 -21.44 -22.76
C LEU A 152 8.19 -20.12 -23.08
N SER A 153 7.57 -18.96 -22.87
CA SER A 153 8.34 -17.72 -22.68
C SER A 153 7.63 -16.69 -21.80
N THR A 154 8.36 -16.29 -20.77
CA THR A 154 8.10 -15.20 -19.83
C THR A 154 8.55 -13.88 -20.44
N ASP A 155 7.61 -13.04 -20.87
CA ASP A 155 7.94 -11.76 -21.50
C ASP A 155 8.11 -10.64 -20.47
N THR A 156 9.34 -10.47 -19.97
CA THR A 156 9.80 -9.28 -19.24
C THR A 156 11.18 -8.80 -19.71
N GLU A 157 11.47 -8.86 -21.01
CA GLU A 157 12.82 -8.50 -21.52
C GLU A 157 12.89 -7.28 -22.46
N ASN A 158 11.77 -6.72 -22.92
CA ASN A 158 11.83 -5.67 -23.96
C ASN A 158 12.15 -4.23 -23.47
N GLN A 159 12.67 -4.04 -22.26
CA GLN A 159 13.18 -2.74 -21.77
C GLN A 159 14.68 -2.73 -21.47
N ARG A 160 15.40 -3.85 -21.65
CA ARG A 160 16.80 -3.97 -21.22
C ARG A 160 17.92 -3.58 -22.20
N PRO A 161 17.73 -3.37 -23.52
CA PRO A 161 18.90 -3.15 -24.38
C PRO A 161 19.57 -1.79 -24.10
N VAL A 162 18.78 -0.74 -23.83
CA VAL A 162 19.30 0.62 -23.60
C VAL A 162 20.02 0.74 -22.25
N LEU A 163 19.53 0.06 -21.21
CA LEU A 163 20.13 0.06 -19.89
C LEU A 163 21.47 -0.69 -19.85
N GLU A 164 21.58 -1.77 -20.63
CA GLU A 164 22.80 -2.59 -20.69
C GLU A 164 23.94 -1.86 -21.40
N MET A 165 23.64 -1.11 -22.49
CA MET A 165 24.64 -0.28 -23.17
C MET A 165 25.20 0.79 -22.22
N LYS A 166 24.33 1.44 -21.45
CA LYS A 166 24.72 2.52 -20.53
C LYS A 166 25.60 2.05 -19.37
N LEU A 167 25.42 0.81 -18.92
CA LEU A 167 26.28 0.20 -17.89
C LEU A 167 27.66 -0.18 -18.44
N LYS A 168 27.74 -0.66 -19.68
CA LYS A 168 29.02 -0.97 -20.33
C LYS A 168 29.86 0.30 -20.51
N ASP A 169 29.25 1.38 -21.01
CA ASP A 169 29.91 2.67 -21.18
C ASP A 169 30.45 3.22 -19.85
N MET A 170 29.67 3.13 -18.76
CA MET A 170 30.10 3.58 -17.42
C MET A 170 31.24 2.74 -16.82
N LEU A 171 31.31 1.44 -17.14
CA LEU A 171 32.38 0.56 -16.68
C LEU A 171 33.69 0.81 -17.44
N GLU A 172 33.60 1.04 -18.75
CA GLU A 172 34.73 1.39 -19.61
C GLU A 172 35.34 2.74 -19.23
N GLU A 173 34.50 3.74 -18.93
CA GLU A 173 34.95 5.07 -18.48
C GLU A 173 35.75 4.97 -17.17
N ARG A 174 35.32 4.12 -16.22
CA ARG A 174 36.06 3.91 -14.96
C ARG A 174 37.38 3.15 -15.16
N GLN A 175 37.44 2.22 -16.11
CA GLN A 175 38.69 1.52 -16.41
C GLN A 175 39.71 2.43 -17.10
N ASN A 176 39.27 3.32 -17.98
CA ASN A 176 40.15 4.30 -18.63
C ASN A 176 40.69 5.37 -17.65
N VAL A 177 39.90 5.79 -16.66
CA VAL A 177 40.38 6.73 -15.62
C VAL A 177 41.43 6.09 -14.70
N MET A 178 41.39 4.77 -14.52
CA MET A 178 42.37 4.03 -13.71
C MET A 178 43.69 3.79 -14.44
N SER A 179 43.69 3.73 -15.77
CA SER A 179 44.89 3.49 -16.57
C SER A 179 45.68 4.77 -16.91
N SER A 180 45.11 5.96 -16.67
CA SER A 180 45.73 7.24 -17.05
C SER A 180 46.39 8.04 -15.91
N LEU A 181 46.67 7.45 -14.74
CA LEU A 181 47.46 8.13 -13.70
C LEU A 181 48.98 7.90 -13.91
N PRO A 182 49.79 8.95 -14.15
CA PRO A 182 51.24 8.80 -14.21
C PRO A 182 51.86 8.72 -12.81
N GLN A 183 52.74 7.75 -12.60
CA GLN A 183 53.65 7.70 -11.45
C GLN A 183 54.73 8.78 -11.62
N SER A 184 54.70 9.82 -10.80
CA SER A 184 55.83 10.74 -10.64
C SER A 184 56.39 10.63 -9.22
N SER A 185 57.55 9.99 -9.12
CA SER A 185 58.44 10.00 -7.97
C SER A 185 59.19 11.33 -7.88
N GLU A 186 59.12 12.03 -6.76
CA GLU A 186 60.08 13.08 -6.41
C GLU A 186 60.51 12.95 -4.95
N LYS A 187 61.83 12.88 -4.77
CA LYS A 187 62.56 12.86 -3.50
C LYS A 187 63.17 14.24 -3.31
N GLU A 188 62.84 14.95 -2.22
CA GLU A 188 63.68 15.98 -1.59
C GLU A 188 63.35 15.96 -0.08
N ASN A 189 64.23 15.48 0.80
CA ASN A 189 65.40 16.10 1.41
C ASN A 189 65.08 17.25 2.38
N ILE A 190 64.98 16.95 3.69
CA ILE A 190 65.10 17.91 4.80
C ILE A 190 65.89 17.22 5.95
N PRO A 191 66.85 17.91 6.61
CA PRO A 191 67.94 17.27 7.34
C PRO A 191 67.64 16.98 8.82
N SER A 192 68.41 16.03 9.34
CA SER A 192 68.57 15.66 10.76
C SER A 192 68.99 16.84 11.64
N GLN A 193 68.35 17.05 12.80
CA GLN A 193 69.03 17.35 14.08
C GLN A 193 68.20 16.91 15.31
N SER A 194 68.90 16.19 16.21
CA SER A 194 68.81 16.14 17.68
C SER A 194 67.51 15.79 18.41
N THR A 195 67.53 14.61 19.05
CA THR A 195 66.90 14.33 20.35
C THR A 195 67.60 15.13 21.47
N PRO A 196 66.94 15.40 22.63
CA PRO A 196 66.97 14.48 23.78
C PRO A 196 65.60 14.38 24.52
N SER A 197 65.19 13.18 24.94
CA SER A 197 65.35 12.61 26.29
C SER A 197 64.55 13.29 27.41
N ALA A 198 63.41 12.70 27.78
CA ALA A 198 62.94 12.39 29.14
C ALA A 198 61.71 11.49 29.04
#